data_AF-A0A372RS80-F1
#
_entry.id   AF-A0A372RS80-F1
#
_cell.length_a   1.000
_cell.length_b   1.000
_cell.length_c   1.000
_cell.angle_alpha   90.00
_cell.angle_beta   90.00
_cell.angle_gamma   90.00
#
_symmetry.space_group_name_H-M   'P 1'
#
loop_
_entity.id
_entity.type
_entity.pdbx_description
1 polymer ?
#
loop_
_entity_poly.entity_id
_entity_poly.type
_entity_poly.pdbx_seq_one_letter_code
_entity_poly.pdbx_strand_id
1 'polypeptide(L)'
;MSDVDSKLDIKLTFREESVYVVIEKNKLNYEEIQNQFIKKFEHFVPEKCKIQWKDRDCDWILWEKDDADDVDSIKIIKIMANYNQNILNFRGVIIDRVLENINGGDTLSVKALVKSYNHALNENRNMAERGIQLDIIRHIMIVTKPSDHRLIDSTREVAIWLIESYHQIHVYIEHNFKNNYESVISEHENYKNRIHFWSKNDIRENIDLIVTLGGDGTVLFSSWMFQRDVPPLLSFHLGSLGFLTLFDFNDHRRVLRNVIEEGGVRINVRMRLNCSIYRNNKKENKSQPDNIDFNSEPSESFQVLNELYIDRGDAGNMLEMILCMDGCQITSIWADGLIMATSTGSTAYSLSAGGSLVHPEQNSILITPIAPHTLTARPMIIPGFKKISISVPFTSRISGWVSFDGRNRTSLALGDTIVVTASTYPLLSICRKDPYEDWFRGLSQILNWNHRIPQRPT
;
A
#
# COMPACT_ATOMS: atom_id res chain seq x y z
N MET A 1 -27.72 50.13 41.73
CA MET A 1 -27.22 48.81 41.32
C MET A 1 -26.19 49.05 40.23
N SER A 2 -24.92 48.83 40.57
CA SER A 2 -23.73 49.29 39.85
C SER A 2 -23.35 48.37 38.68
N ASP A 3 -23.44 48.89 37.47
CA ASP A 3 -22.47 48.91 36.34
C ASP A 3 -21.27 47.94 36.25
N VAL A 4 -21.41 46.67 36.67
CA VAL A 4 -20.31 45.68 36.59
C VAL A 4 -20.36 44.80 35.32
N ASP A 5 -21.44 44.83 34.54
CA ASP A 5 -21.66 43.90 33.42
C ASP A 5 -21.47 44.47 32.00
N SER A 6 -20.84 45.65 31.87
CA SER A 6 -20.80 46.42 30.61
C SER A 6 -19.62 46.11 29.67
N LYS A 7 -18.70 45.20 30.04
CA LYS A 7 -17.47 44.88 29.27
C LYS A 7 -17.43 43.43 28.79
N LEU A 8 -16.77 43.20 27.65
CA LEU A 8 -16.56 41.90 27.01
C LEU A 8 -15.08 41.65 26.78
N ASP A 9 -14.62 40.45 27.08
CA ASP A 9 -13.30 39.97 26.69
C ASP A 9 -13.36 39.31 25.32
N ILE A 10 -12.52 39.78 24.41
CA ILE A 10 -12.53 39.33 23.02
C ILE A 10 -11.14 38.85 22.67
N LYS A 11 -11.05 37.59 22.26
CA LYS A 11 -9.83 37.02 21.71
C LYS A 11 -9.77 37.30 20.22
N LEU A 12 -8.81 38.13 19.84
CA LEU A 12 -8.47 38.37 18.44
C LEU A 12 -7.33 37.46 18.05
N THR A 13 -7.50 36.71 16.96
CA THR A 13 -6.47 35.82 16.42
C THR A 13 -6.12 36.26 15.02
N PHE A 14 -4.84 36.52 14.76
CA PHE A 14 -4.36 36.78 13.41
C PHE A 14 -3.05 36.02 13.18
N ARG A 15 -3.02 35.21 12.11
CA ARG A 15 -1.93 34.27 11.84
C ARG A 15 -1.71 33.31 13.02
N GLU A 16 -0.57 33.38 13.70
CA GLU A 16 -0.19 32.53 14.85
C GLU A 16 -0.23 33.31 16.17
N GLU A 17 -0.67 34.58 16.14
CA GLU A 17 -0.74 35.43 17.31
C GLU A 17 -2.19 35.55 17.81
N SER A 18 -2.35 35.55 19.12
CA SER A 18 -3.63 35.72 19.80
C SER A 18 -3.50 36.78 20.89
N VAL A 19 -4.40 37.76 20.90
CA VAL A 19 -4.42 38.84 21.87
C VAL A 19 -5.83 38.97 22.44
N TYR A 20 -5.93 39.17 23.74
CA TYR A 20 -7.20 39.48 24.41
C TYR A 20 -7.38 40.99 24.51
N VAL A 21 -8.58 41.45 24.18
CA VAL A 21 -8.96 42.87 24.20
C VAL A 21 -10.29 43.00 24.92
N VAL A 22 -10.42 44.04 25.74
CA VAL A 22 -11.67 44.36 26.45
C VAL A 22 -12.42 45.44 25.69
N ILE A 23 -13.68 45.18 25.32
CA ILE A 23 -14.55 46.14 24.61
C ILE A 23 -15.85 46.34 25.39
N GLU A 24 -16.38 47.56 25.40
CA GLU A 24 -17.69 47.86 26.00
C GLU A 24 -18.82 47.26 25.14
N LYS A 25 -19.79 46.58 25.77
CA LYS A 25 -20.91 45.88 25.09
C LYS A 25 -21.72 46.77 24.13
N ASN A 26 -21.80 48.07 24.45
CA ASN A 26 -22.52 49.07 23.65
C ASN A 26 -21.74 49.53 22.40
N LYS A 27 -20.44 49.29 22.32
CA LYS A 27 -19.55 49.67 21.19
C LYS A 27 -19.20 48.50 20.27
N LEU A 28 -19.77 47.32 20.50
CA LEU A 28 -19.51 46.13 19.69
C LEU A 28 -20.15 46.24 18.30
N ASN A 29 -19.35 46.62 17.30
CA ASN A 29 -19.71 46.63 15.88
C ASN A 29 -18.50 46.20 15.02
N TYR A 30 -18.72 46.02 13.71
CA TYR A 30 -17.70 45.54 12.78
C TYR A 30 -16.48 46.47 12.73
N GLU A 31 -16.72 47.78 12.66
CA GLU A 31 -15.66 48.80 12.57
C GLU A 31 -14.79 48.83 13.82
N GLU A 32 -15.36 48.71 15.01
CA GLU A 32 -14.61 48.69 16.26
C GLU A 32 -13.74 47.44 16.35
N ILE A 33 -14.25 46.27 15.97
CA ILE A 33 -13.45 45.04 15.94
C ILE A 33 -12.33 45.13 14.91
N GLN A 34 -12.62 45.66 13.72
CA GLN A 34 -11.61 45.93 12.71
C GLN A 34 -10.54 46.90 13.22
N ASN A 35 -10.92 47.97 13.91
CA ASN A 35 -10.00 48.92 14.54
C ASN A 35 -9.13 48.26 15.61
N GLN A 36 -9.65 47.31 16.39
CA GLN A 36 -8.83 46.56 17.34
C GLN A 36 -7.84 45.64 16.65
N PHE A 37 -8.20 45.01 15.52
CA PHE A 37 -7.24 44.27 14.69
C PHE A 37 -6.12 45.17 14.15
N ILE A 38 -6.44 46.36 13.64
CA ILE A 38 -5.46 47.33 13.15
C ILE A 38 -4.52 47.78 14.29
N LYS A 39 -5.07 48.07 15.47
CA LYS A 39 -4.29 48.52 16.64
C LYS A 39 -3.37 47.45 17.22
N LYS A 40 -3.76 46.17 17.13
CA LYS A 40 -3.04 45.06 17.79
C LYS A 40 -2.12 44.29 16.86
N PHE A 41 -2.36 44.33 15.54
CA PHE A 41 -1.57 43.58 14.57
C PHE A 41 -1.08 44.52 13.47
N GLU A 42 0.22 44.85 13.47
CA GLU A 42 0.83 45.77 12.48
C GLU A 42 0.66 45.32 11.03
N HIS A 43 0.50 44.02 10.80
CA HIS A 43 0.34 43.42 9.47
C HIS A 43 -1.12 43.22 9.03
N PHE A 44 -2.08 43.65 9.84
CA PHE A 44 -3.49 43.55 9.47
C PHE A 44 -3.87 44.71 8.55
N VAL A 45 -4.20 44.39 7.29
CA VAL A 45 -4.65 45.37 6.29
C VAL A 45 -6.14 45.13 6.02
N PRO A 46 -7.04 46.05 6.42
CA PRO A 46 -8.49 45.89 6.27
C PRO A 46 -8.95 45.55 4.85
N GLU A 47 -8.32 46.13 3.84
CA GLU A 47 -8.65 45.89 2.42
C GLU A 47 -8.26 44.49 1.93
N LYS A 48 -7.32 43.81 2.62
CA LYS A 48 -6.76 42.51 2.22
C LYS A 48 -7.16 41.36 3.15
N CYS A 49 -7.96 41.63 4.18
CA CYS A 49 -8.31 40.67 5.22
C CYS A 49 -9.82 40.71 5.51
N LYS A 50 -10.43 39.54 5.69
CA LYS A 50 -11.80 39.42 6.20
C LYS A 50 -11.79 38.96 7.67
N ILE A 51 -12.86 39.27 8.39
CA ILE A 51 -13.03 38.92 9.81
C ILE A 51 -14.03 37.77 9.90
N GLN A 52 -13.69 36.75 10.69
CA GLN A 52 -14.58 35.65 11.04
C GLN A 52 -14.80 35.63 12.55
N TRP A 53 -15.95 35.11 12.98
CA TRP A 53 -16.28 34.89 14.39
C TRP A 53 -16.78 33.46 14.59
N LYS A 54 -16.66 32.94 15.81
CA LYS A 54 -17.04 31.57 16.14
C LYS A 54 -18.46 31.52 16.72
N ASP A 55 -19.34 30.73 16.12
CA ASP A 55 -20.75 30.61 16.53
C ASP A 55 -20.99 29.57 17.66
N ARG A 56 -22.28 29.29 17.95
CA ARG A 56 -22.68 28.36 19.03
C ARG A 56 -22.27 26.92 18.75
N ASP A 57 -22.28 26.51 17.48
CA ASP A 57 -21.94 25.16 17.05
C ASP A 57 -20.43 24.99 16.85
N CYS A 58 -19.65 26.02 17.19
CA CYS A 58 -18.20 26.10 17.10
C CYS A 58 -17.65 26.26 15.67
N ASP A 59 -18.47 26.74 14.74
CA ASP A 59 -18.09 26.99 13.36
C ASP A 59 -17.67 28.45 13.13
N TRP A 60 -16.76 28.66 12.17
CA TRP A 60 -16.27 29.98 11.80
C TRP A 60 -17.17 30.62 10.74
N ILE A 61 -17.90 31.67 11.14
CA ILE A 61 -18.77 32.43 10.27
C ILE A 61 -18.06 33.69 9.78
N LEU A 62 -18.18 33.98 8.49
CA LEU A 62 -17.67 35.21 7.88
C LEU A 62 -18.53 36.40 8.32
N TRP A 63 -17.88 37.47 8.80
CA TRP A 63 -18.56 38.72 9.11
C TRP A 63 -18.37 39.67 7.93
N GLU A 64 -19.43 39.95 7.17
CA GLU A 64 -19.37 40.83 6.02
C GLU A 64 -19.63 42.30 6.40
N LYS A 65 -19.03 43.22 5.65
CA LYS A 65 -19.11 44.66 5.92
C LYS A 65 -20.48 45.24 5.52
N ASP A 66 -21.14 44.61 4.55
CA ASP A 66 -22.46 45.02 4.06
C ASP A 66 -23.61 44.60 5.02
N ASP A 67 -23.31 43.78 6.03
CA ASP A 67 -24.19 43.46 7.16
C ASP A 67 -24.19 44.54 8.24
N ALA A 68 -23.69 45.75 7.95
CA ALA A 68 -23.65 46.87 8.90
C ALA A 68 -25.04 47.25 9.44
N ASP A 69 -26.11 46.93 8.69
CA ASP A 69 -27.52 47.07 9.08
C ASP A 69 -28.24 45.73 9.29
N ASP A 70 -27.58 44.57 9.14
CA ASP A 70 -28.22 43.28 9.40
C ASP A 70 -28.24 42.98 10.90
N VAL A 71 -29.41 43.24 11.47
CA VAL A 71 -29.69 43.25 12.91
C VAL A 71 -29.41 41.88 13.57
N ASP A 72 -29.33 40.80 12.79
CA ASP A 72 -29.29 39.43 13.33
C ASP A 72 -27.89 38.95 13.73
N SER A 73 -26.81 39.24 12.98
CA SER A 73 -25.45 38.80 13.36
C SER A 73 -24.97 39.47 14.65
N ILE A 74 -25.21 40.79 14.80
CA ILE A 74 -24.84 41.52 16.03
C ILE A 74 -25.70 41.08 17.22
N LYS A 75 -26.99 40.79 17.00
CA LYS A 75 -27.86 40.21 18.06
C LYS A 75 -27.32 38.85 18.51
N ILE A 76 -26.98 37.95 17.58
CA ILE A 76 -26.47 36.61 17.91
C ILE A 76 -25.13 36.73 18.64
N ILE A 77 -24.21 37.58 18.17
CA ILE A 77 -22.93 37.82 18.84
C ILE A 77 -23.15 38.36 20.26
N LYS A 78 -24.07 39.32 20.46
CA LYS A 78 -24.41 39.83 21.80
C LYS A 78 -25.02 38.76 22.71
N ILE A 79 -25.88 37.88 22.18
CA ILE A 79 -26.43 36.76 22.94
C ILE A 79 -25.32 35.78 23.33
N MET A 80 -24.40 35.46 22.40
CA MET A 80 -23.26 34.60 22.69
C MET A 80 -22.30 35.20 23.71
N ALA A 81 -22.13 36.53 23.70
CA ALA A 81 -21.33 37.25 24.67
C ALA A 81 -21.85 37.07 26.10
N ASN A 82 -23.18 36.98 26.27
CA ASN A 82 -23.82 36.68 27.56
C ASN A 82 -23.73 35.19 27.93
N TYR A 83 -23.71 34.27 26.96
CA TYR A 83 -23.68 32.82 27.21
C TYR A 83 -22.29 32.31 27.59
N ASN A 84 -21.24 32.78 26.90
CA ASN A 84 -19.85 32.31 27.10
C ASN A 84 -19.09 33.08 28.19
N GLN A 85 -19.78 33.67 29.18
CA GLN A 85 -19.17 34.49 30.25
C GLN A 85 -18.04 35.39 29.74
N ASN A 86 -18.40 36.30 28.83
CA ASN A 86 -17.54 37.36 28.33
C ASN A 86 -16.38 36.95 27.40
N ILE A 87 -16.28 35.74 26.83
CA ILE A 87 -15.22 35.41 25.84
C ILE A 87 -15.79 35.20 24.42
N LEU A 88 -15.48 36.13 23.50
CA LEU A 88 -15.76 36.00 22.06
C LEU A 88 -14.46 35.77 21.27
N ASN A 89 -14.50 34.90 20.25
CA ASN A 89 -13.32 34.61 19.41
C ASN A 89 -13.52 35.18 18.00
N PHE A 90 -12.62 36.06 17.58
CA PHE A 90 -12.54 36.57 16.20
C PHE A 90 -11.22 36.19 15.55
N ARG A 91 -11.25 35.97 14.23
CA ARG A 91 -10.06 35.65 13.44
C ARG A 91 -9.98 36.50 12.18
N GLY A 92 -8.82 37.06 11.90
CA GLY A 92 -8.51 37.67 10.59
C GLY A 92 -8.01 36.63 9.59
N VAL A 93 -8.56 36.61 8.37
CA VAL A 93 -8.19 35.70 7.27
C VAL A 93 -7.76 36.50 6.04
N ILE A 94 -6.65 36.11 5.42
CA ILE A 94 -6.13 36.75 4.20
C ILE A 94 -7.00 36.35 3.01
N ILE A 95 -7.36 37.32 2.15
CA ILE A 95 -8.26 37.12 1.00
C ILE A 95 -7.78 35.98 0.07
N ASP A 96 -6.48 35.86 -0.18
CA ASP A 96 -5.91 34.82 -1.06
C ASP A 96 -6.24 33.38 -0.59
N ARG A 97 -6.28 33.14 0.73
CA ARG A 97 -6.64 31.81 1.28
C ARG A 97 -8.13 31.49 1.18
N VAL A 98 -8.99 32.52 1.11
CA VAL A 98 -10.44 32.31 1.00
C VAL A 98 -10.80 31.92 -0.44
N LEU A 99 -10.10 32.49 -1.42
CA LEU A 99 -10.26 32.15 -2.84
C LEU A 99 -9.77 30.74 -3.18
N GLU A 100 -8.78 30.20 -2.46
CA GLU A 100 -8.31 28.81 -2.60
C GLU A 100 -9.41 27.77 -2.32
N ASN A 101 -10.45 28.13 -1.54
CA ASN A 101 -11.57 27.22 -1.23
C ASN A 101 -12.78 27.38 -2.16
N ILE A 102 -12.76 28.32 -3.12
CA ILE A 102 -13.92 28.61 -3.97
C ILE A 102 -13.79 28.04 -5.39
N ASN A 103 -12.61 27.60 -5.82
CA ASN A 103 -12.45 27.01 -7.16
C ASN A 103 -12.20 25.51 -7.09
N GLY A 104 -13.24 24.72 -7.37
CA GLY A 104 -13.18 23.28 -7.61
C GLY A 104 -12.40 22.93 -8.88
N GLY A 105 -11.08 22.99 -8.81
CA GLY A 105 -10.16 22.48 -9.83
C GLY A 105 -9.15 21.51 -9.20
N ASP A 106 -8.79 20.45 -9.95
CA ASP A 106 -7.79 19.40 -9.64
C ASP A 106 -6.34 19.93 -9.53
N THR A 107 -6.14 21.13 -9.00
CA THR A 107 -4.82 21.74 -8.85
C THR A 107 -4.44 21.79 -7.39
N LEU A 108 -3.50 20.92 -7.00
CA LEU A 108 -2.90 20.93 -5.66
C LEU A 108 -1.91 22.10 -5.56
N SER A 109 -1.98 22.89 -4.48
CA SER A 109 -1.00 23.95 -4.27
C SER A 109 0.41 23.36 -4.05
N VAL A 110 1.45 24.06 -4.50
CA VAL A 110 2.85 23.65 -4.30
C VAL A 110 3.16 23.38 -2.81
N LYS A 111 2.59 24.20 -1.92
CA LYS A 111 2.75 24.04 -0.48
C LYS A 111 2.09 22.76 0.05
N ALA A 112 0.90 22.42 -0.44
CA ALA A 112 0.24 21.16 -0.11
C ALA A 112 1.05 19.97 -0.63
N LEU A 113 1.59 20.05 -1.86
CA LEU A 113 2.44 19.01 -2.43
C LEU A 113 3.69 18.75 -1.57
N VAL A 114 4.42 19.80 -1.20
CA VAL A 114 5.61 19.69 -0.36
C VAL A 114 5.26 19.13 1.03
N LYS A 115 4.14 19.54 1.61
CA LYS A 115 3.67 18.99 2.90
C LYS A 115 3.37 17.49 2.78
N SER A 116 2.64 17.08 1.74
CA SER A 116 2.32 15.67 1.50
C SER A 116 3.56 14.82 1.22
N TYR A 117 4.51 15.35 0.44
CA TYR A 117 5.79 14.67 0.19
C TYR A 117 6.59 14.46 1.48
N ASN A 118 6.78 15.51 2.28
CA ASN A 118 7.49 15.40 3.56
C ASN A 118 6.78 14.48 4.55
N HIS A 119 5.44 14.49 4.55
CA HIS A 119 4.64 13.57 5.35
C HIS A 119 4.90 12.12 4.92
N ALA A 120 4.78 11.80 3.62
CA ALA A 120 5.04 10.46 3.10
C ALA A 120 6.48 9.99 3.39
N LEU A 121 7.47 10.89 3.27
CA LEU A 121 8.87 10.58 3.57
C LEU A 121 9.09 10.26 5.06
N ASN A 122 8.49 11.06 5.95
CA ASN A 122 8.60 10.84 7.40
C ASN A 122 7.85 9.58 7.82
N GLU A 123 6.66 9.31 7.27
CA GLU A 123 5.93 8.06 7.53
C GLU A 123 6.74 6.84 7.08
N ASN A 124 7.31 6.85 5.87
CA ASN A 124 8.15 5.75 5.40
C ASN A 124 9.36 5.51 6.31
N ARG A 125 10.03 6.57 6.79
CA ARG A 125 11.14 6.44 7.76
C ARG A 125 10.68 5.89 9.10
N ASN A 126 9.58 6.41 9.64
CA ASN A 126 9.02 5.97 10.91
C ASN A 126 8.58 4.50 10.85
N MET A 127 8.01 4.05 9.74
CA MET A 127 7.61 2.67 9.52
C MET A 127 8.82 1.73 9.46
N ALA A 128 9.94 2.15 8.86
CA ALA A 128 11.16 1.35 8.81
C ALA A 128 11.85 1.21 10.17
N GLU A 129 11.77 2.24 11.02
CA GLU A 129 12.46 2.27 12.33
C GLU A 129 11.64 1.65 13.48
N ARG A 130 10.30 1.64 13.38
CA ARG A 130 9.42 1.14 14.44
C ARG A 130 9.14 -0.35 14.32
N GLY A 131 9.11 -1.04 15.47
CA GLY A 131 8.46 -2.34 15.57
C GLY A 131 6.94 -2.18 15.40
N ILE A 132 6.33 -3.07 14.64
CA ILE A 132 4.88 -3.16 14.48
C ILE A 132 4.39 -4.16 15.51
N GLN A 133 3.38 -3.76 16.29
CA GLN A 133 2.67 -4.65 17.17
C GLN A 133 1.63 -5.41 16.37
N LEU A 134 1.73 -6.74 16.33
CA LEU A 134 0.67 -7.57 15.77
C LEU A 134 -0.54 -7.60 16.71
N ASP A 135 -1.73 -7.73 16.13
CA ASP A 135 -2.95 -8.02 16.87
C ASP A 135 -2.86 -9.40 17.56
N ILE A 136 -3.80 -9.68 18.47
CA ILE A 136 -3.83 -10.93 19.21
C ILE A 136 -3.99 -12.10 18.24
N ILE A 137 -2.94 -12.91 18.10
CA ILE A 137 -2.90 -14.06 17.22
C ILE A 137 -3.71 -15.22 17.82
N ARG A 138 -4.77 -15.64 17.14
CA ARG A 138 -5.59 -16.81 17.50
C ARG A 138 -5.66 -17.83 16.38
N HIS A 139 -5.64 -17.40 15.14
CA HIS A 139 -5.81 -18.25 13.96
C HIS A 139 -4.52 -18.26 13.13
N ILE A 140 -3.77 -19.36 13.21
CA ILE A 140 -2.51 -19.54 12.50
C ILE A 140 -2.71 -20.50 11.34
N MET A 141 -2.41 -20.05 10.12
CA MET A 141 -2.44 -20.90 8.93
C MET A 141 -1.04 -21.40 8.60
N ILE A 142 -0.85 -22.72 8.57
CA ILE A 142 0.41 -23.32 8.14
C ILE A 142 0.31 -23.70 6.66
N VAL A 143 1.28 -23.21 5.88
CA VAL A 143 1.38 -23.44 4.43
C VAL A 143 2.69 -24.14 4.13
N THR A 144 2.62 -25.32 3.53
CA THR A 144 3.81 -26.11 3.17
C THR A 144 3.74 -26.55 1.71
N LYS A 145 4.79 -27.20 1.22
CA LYS A 145 4.79 -27.77 -0.13
C LYS A 145 3.99 -29.08 -0.12
N PRO A 146 2.84 -29.18 -0.81
CA PRO A 146 1.93 -30.33 -0.66
C PRO A 146 2.57 -31.67 -1.07
N SER A 147 3.47 -31.62 -2.07
CA SER A 147 4.10 -32.81 -2.66
C SER A 147 5.33 -33.29 -1.89
N ASP A 148 5.79 -32.58 -0.85
CA ASP A 148 7.01 -32.95 -0.12
C ASP A 148 6.65 -33.63 1.21
N HIS A 149 6.67 -34.95 1.20
CA HIS A 149 6.28 -35.76 2.37
C HIS A 149 7.18 -35.51 3.59
N ARG A 150 8.41 -35.02 3.40
CA ARG A 150 9.33 -34.69 4.50
C ARG A 150 8.80 -33.53 5.37
N LEU A 151 7.96 -32.67 4.80
CA LEU A 151 7.39 -31.53 5.50
C LEU A 151 6.22 -31.93 6.41
N ILE A 152 5.67 -33.15 6.27
CA ILE A 152 4.55 -33.62 7.10
C ILE A 152 4.94 -33.61 8.57
N ASP A 153 6.11 -34.16 8.90
CA ASP A 153 6.59 -34.24 10.28
C ASP A 153 6.89 -32.86 10.85
N SER A 154 7.54 -31.98 10.06
CA SER A 154 7.80 -30.59 10.46
C SER A 154 6.50 -29.79 10.68
N THR A 155 5.51 -29.97 9.80
CA THR A 155 4.19 -29.33 9.94
C THR A 155 3.49 -29.83 11.20
N ARG A 156 3.57 -31.13 11.45
CA ARG A 156 2.95 -31.77 12.62
C ARG A 156 3.60 -31.28 13.90
N GLU A 157 4.93 -31.21 13.94
CA GLU A 157 5.69 -30.68 15.07
C GLU A 157 5.22 -29.27 15.43
N VAL A 158 5.18 -28.36 14.45
CA VAL A 158 4.76 -26.97 14.67
C VAL A 158 3.30 -26.90 15.13
N ALA A 159 2.40 -27.63 14.48
CA ALA A 159 0.98 -27.62 14.79
C ALA A 159 0.69 -28.12 16.21
N ILE A 160 1.29 -29.25 16.60
CA ILE A 160 1.13 -29.82 17.94
C ILE A 160 1.73 -28.87 18.98
N TRP A 161 2.96 -28.38 18.75
CA TRP A 161 3.63 -27.47 19.68
C TRP A 161 2.81 -26.20 19.94
N LEU A 162 2.23 -25.59 18.90
CA LEU A 162 1.37 -24.40 19.03
C LEU A 162 0.13 -24.69 19.88
N ILE A 163 -0.50 -25.83 19.65
CA ILE A 163 -1.73 -26.23 20.34
C ILE A 163 -1.47 -26.60 21.81
N GLU A 164 -0.35 -27.27 22.10
CA GLU A 164 0.05 -27.62 23.46
C GLU A 164 0.53 -26.39 24.26
N SER A 165 1.23 -25.46 23.61
CA SER A 165 1.79 -24.28 24.28
C SER A 165 0.76 -23.16 24.47
N TYR A 166 -0.22 -23.03 23.58
CA TYR A 166 -1.18 -21.93 23.58
C TYR A 166 -2.62 -22.44 23.44
N HIS A 167 -3.40 -22.33 24.51
CA HIS A 167 -4.78 -22.85 24.56
C HIS A 167 -5.76 -22.09 23.67
N GLN A 168 -5.49 -20.81 23.39
CA GLN A 168 -6.32 -19.93 22.58
C GLN A 168 -6.05 -20.02 21.07
N ILE A 169 -5.00 -20.75 20.65
CA ILE A 169 -4.61 -20.83 19.25
C ILE A 169 -5.33 -21.99 18.54
N HIS A 170 -5.87 -21.67 17.37
CA HIS A 170 -6.38 -22.57 16.35
C HIS A 170 -5.40 -22.62 15.18
N VAL A 171 -5.10 -23.83 14.71
CA VAL A 171 -4.14 -24.07 13.63
C VAL A 171 -4.86 -24.60 12.41
N TYR A 172 -4.58 -24.01 11.24
CA TYR A 172 -5.14 -24.42 9.95
C TYR A 172 -4.06 -25.11 9.12
N ILE A 173 -4.32 -26.34 8.70
CA ILE A 173 -3.40 -27.19 7.94
C ILE A 173 -4.02 -27.53 6.58
N GLU A 174 -3.20 -27.78 5.56
CA GLU A 174 -3.74 -28.15 4.25
C GLU A 174 -4.52 -29.48 4.31
N HIS A 175 -5.68 -29.51 3.67
CA HIS A 175 -6.58 -30.68 3.67
C HIS A 175 -5.90 -31.98 3.18
N ASN A 176 -4.91 -31.88 2.30
CA ASN A 176 -4.15 -33.01 1.79
C ASN A 176 -3.45 -33.81 2.90
N PHE A 177 -3.14 -33.19 4.03
CA PHE A 177 -2.51 -33.86 5.16
C PHE A 177 -3.52 -34.44 6.14
N LYS A 178 -4.84 -34.30 5.95
CA LYS A 178 -5.86 -34.71 6.92
C LYS A 178 -5.65 -36.12 7.46
N ASN A 179 -5.41 -37.09 6.57
CA ASN A 179 -5.20 -38.50 6.93
C ASN A 179 -3.97 -38.70 7.84
N ASN A 180 -2.96 -37.84 7.73
CA ASN A 180 -1.78 -37.88 8.59
C ASN A 180 -2.05 -37.36 10.01
N TYR A 181 -3.16 -36.65 10.26
CA TYR A 181 -3.48 -36.10 11.58
C TYR A 181 -4.60 -36.86 12.29
N GLU A 182 -5.28 -37.81 11.63
CA GLU A 182 -6.42 -38.54 12.20
C GLU A 182 -6.07 -39.28 13.49
N SER A 183 -4.92 -39.98 13.53
CA SER A 183 -4.48 -40.68 14.75
C SER A 183 -4.23 -39.70 15.91
N VAL A 184 -3.49 -38.63 15.65
CA VAL A 184 -3.13 -37.61 16.65
C VAL A 184 -4.37 -36.87 17.16
N ILE A 185 -5.34 -36.59 16.29
CA ILE A 185 -6.61 -35.94 16.67
C ILE A 185 -7.49 -36.89 17.48
N SER A 186 -7.47 -38.20 17.18
CA SER A 186 -8.27 -39.19 17.89
C SER A 186 -7.82 -39.44 19.33
N GLU A 187 -6.52 -39.26 19.61
CA GLU A 187 -5.93 -39.45 20.95
C GLU A 187 -6.21 -38.26 21.89
N HIS A 188 -6.52 -37.08 21.34
CA HIS A 188 -6.71 -35.85 22.12
C HIS A 188 -7.92 -35.05 21.64
N GLU A 189 -9.02 -35.11 22.41
CA GLU A 189 -10.28 -34.42 22.07
C GLU A 189 -10.13 -32.90 21.96
N ASN A 190 -9.17 -32.31 22.70
CA ASN A 190 -8.81 -30.89 22.60
C ASN A 190 -8.20 -30.50 21.24
N TYR A 191 -7.62 -31.44 20.49
CA TYR A 191 -7.00 -31.18 19.19
C TYR A 191 -8.06 -31.11 18.10
N LYS A 192 -9.14 -31.90 18.23
CA LYS A 192 -10.27 -31.93 17.30
C LYS A 192 -10.95 -30.57 17.12
N ASN A 193 -11.00 -29.75 18.17
CA ASN A 193 -11.63 -28.43 18.13
C ASN A 193 -10.67 -27.31 17.66
N ARG A 194 -9.36 -27.58 17.59
CA ARG A 194 -8.32 -26.56 17.34
C ARG A 194 -7.48 -26.79 16.10
N ILE A 195 -7.41 -28.01 15.58
CA ILE A 195 -6.85 -28.31 14.26
C ILE A 195 -7.96 -28.25 13.22
N HIS A 196 -7.82 -27.31 12.29
CA HIS A 196 -8.72 -27.14 11.16
C HIS A 196 -7.99 -27.47 9.86
N PHE A 197 -8.74 -27.86 8.84
CA PHE A 197 -8.19 -28.15 7.52
C PHE A 197 -8.68 -27.14 6.50
N TRP A 198 -7.77 -26.48 5.79
CA TRP A 198 -8.09 -25.52 4.74
C TRP A 198 -7.93 -26.14 3.35
N SER A 199 -8.68 -25.62 2.39
CA SER A 199 -8.54 -25.95 0.97
C SER A 199 -8.50 -24.65 0.15
N LYS A 200 -8.03 -24.70 -1.10
CA LYS A 200 -7.93 -23.50 -1.96
C LYS A 200 -9.27 -22.78 -2.18
N ASN A 201 -10.38 -23.49 -2.05
CA ASN A 201 -11.73 -22.96 -2.26
C ASN A 201 -12.41 -22.53 -0.95
N ASP A 202 -11.79 -22.79 0.19
CA ASP A 202 -12.33 -22.52 1.53
C ASP A 202 -11.24 -21.92 2.40
N ILE A 203 -10.76 -20.75 1.99
CA ILE A 203 -9.83 -19.94 2.77
C ILE A 203 -10.69 -19.04 3.65
N ARG A 204 -10.59 -19.20 4.96
CA ARG A 204 -11.34 -18.40 5.92
C ARG A 204 -10.76 -16.98 5.98
N GLU A 205 -11.64 -16.00 6.15
CA GLU A 205 -11.27 -14.57 6.22
C GLU A 205 -10.57 -14.20 7.54
N ASN A 206 -10.63 -15.05 8.58
CA ASN A 206 -10.13 -14.76 9.92
C ASN A 206 -8.78 -15.42 10.22
N ILE A 207 -7.79 -15.30 9.34
CA ILE A 207 -6.42 -15.77 9.61
C ILE A 207 -5.60 -14.59 10.12
N ASP A 208 -4.97 -14.73 11.29
CA ASP A 208 -4.18 -13.67 11.92
C ASP A 208 -2.69 -13.73 11.53
N LEU A 209 -2.19 -14.94 11.23
CA LEU A 209 -0.79 -15.18 10.86
C LEU A 209 -0.69 -16.35 9.89
N ILE A 210 0.09 -16.17 8.82
CA ILE A 210 0.49 -17.25 7.92
C ILE A 210 1.92 -17.69 8.27
N VAL A 211 2.10 -18.98 8.52
CA VAL A 211 3.41 -19.60 8.73
C VAL A 211 3.74 -20.49 7.53
N THR A 212 4.76 -20.13 6.76
CA THR A 212 5.19 -20.93 5.61
C THR A 212 6.38 -21.81 5.96
N LEU A 213 6.32 -23.11 5.66
CA LEU A 213 7.43 -24.05 5.79
C LEU A 213 7.87 -24.50 4.39
N GLY A 214 8.97 -23.95 3.87
CA GLY A 214 9.46 -24.28 2.54
C GLY A 214 10.45 -23.28 1.96
N GLY A 215 10.46 -23.13 0.63
CA GLY A 215 11.25 -22.10 -0.06
C GLY A 215 10.37 -20.95 -0.55
N ASP A 216 10.91 -20.03 -1.36
CA ASP A 216 10.19 -18.87 -1.88
C ASP A 216 8.85 -19.23 -2.57
N GLY A 217 8.77 -20.41 -3.21
CA GLY A 217 7.55 -20.91 -3.83
C GLY A 217 6.36 -21.12 -2.87
N THR A 218 6.59 -21.37 -1.57
CA THR A 218 5.50 -21.44 -0.57
C THR A 218 5.01 -20.04 -0.20
N VAL A 219 5.87 -19.03 -0.18
CA VAL A 219 5.48 -17.63 0.01
C VAL A 219 4.65 -17.13 -1.18
N LEU A 220 5.08 -17.43 -2.41
CA LEU A 220 4.28 -17.15 -3.61
C LEU A 220 2.95 -17.90 -3.60
N PHE A 221 2.94 -19.12 -3.07
CA PHE A 221 1.70 -19.87 -2.89
C PHE A 221 0.73 -19.17 -1.93
N SER A 222 1.23 -18.70 -0.79
CA SER A 222 0.44 -17.92 0.17
C SER A 222 -0.08 -16.63 -0.45
N SER A 223 0.78 -15.84 -1.12
CA SER A 223 0.34 -14.62 -1.82
C SER A 223 -0.78 -14.91 -2.83
N TRP A 224 -0.65 -15.99 -3.60
CA TRP A 224 -1.64 -16.39 -4.60
C TRP A 224 -2.99 -16.78 -3.98
N MET A 225 -3.00 -17.43 -2.81
CA MET A 225 -4.24 -17.79 -2.12
C MET A 225 -5.04 -16.57 -1.67
N PHE A 226 -4.37 -15.49 -1.29
CA PHE A 226 -4.99 -14.27 -0.79
C PHE A 226 -4.97 -13.17 -1.86
N GLN A 227 -5.95 -13.18 -2.77
CA GLN A 227 -6.09 -12.17 -3.84
C GLN A 227 -6.57 -10.78 -3.34
N ARG A 228 -6.77 -10.62 -2.03
CA ARG A 228 -7.09 -9.35 -1.34
C ARG A 228 -6.13 -9.17 -0.17
N ASP A 229 -6.62 -8.76 0.99
CA ASP A 229 -5.84 -8.62 2.22
C ASP A 229 -5.11 -9.93 2.56
N VAL A 230 -3.81 -9.80 2.81
CA VAL A 230 -2.93 -10.91 3.15
C VAL A 230 -2.55 -10.78 4.61
N PRO A 231 -2.86 -11.78 5.47
CA PRO A 231 -2.36 -11.80 6.83
C PRO A 231 -0.82 -11.73 6.86
N PRO A 232 -0.22 -11.19 7.94
CA PRO A 232 1.23 -11.20 8.12
C PRO A 232 1.83 -12.59 7.92
N LEU A 233 2.96 -12.65 7.21
CA LEU A 233 3.60 -13.88 6.79
C LEU A 233 4.94 -14.08 7.50
N LEU A 234 5.05 -15.21 8.21
CA LEU A 234 6.28 -15.71 8.82
C LEU A 234 6.80 -16.91 8.05
N SER A 235 8.02 -16.83 7.54
CA SER A 235 8.54 -17.82 6.58
C SER A 235 9.79 -18.54 7.05
N PHE A 236 9.72 -19.86 7.13
CA PHE A 236 10.84 -20.74 7.48
C PHE A 236 11.38 -21.50 6.27
N HIS A 237 12.70 -21.51 6.10
CA HIS A 237 13.40 -22.41 5.18
C HIS A 237 13.79 -23.72 5.86
N LEU A 238 13.61 -24.85 5.16
CA LEU A 238 13.99 -26.20 5.60
C LEU A 238 15.19 -26.77 4.82
N GLY A 239 15.86 -25.91 4.06
CA GLY A 239 16.98 -26.26 3.21
C GLY A 239 17.74 -25.00 2.81
N SER A 240 17.94 -24.79 1.51
CA SER A 240 18.59 -23.59 0.99
C SER A 240 17.80 -22.33 1.31
N LEU A 241 18.50 -21.29 1.72
CA LEU A 241 17.96 -19.95 1.94
C LEU A 241 17.37 -19.36 0.65
N GLY A 242 16.18 -18.77 0.74
CA GLY A 242 15.55 -17.98 -0.32
C GLY A 242 15.53 -16.49 0.00
N PHE A 243 15.11 -15.66 -0.96
CA PHE A 243 14.98 -14.21 -0.73
C PHE A 243 13.74 -13.85 0.10
N LEU A 244 12.74 -14.74 0.13
CA LEU A 244 11.51 -14.57 0.89
C LEU A 244 11.49 -15.40 2.17
N THR A 245 12.24 -16.50 2.25
CA THR A 245 12.29 -17.39 3.41
C THR A 245 13.46 -17.07 4.35
N LEU A 246 13.21 -16.17 5.31
CA LEU A 246 14.27 -15.53 6.12
C LEU A 246 14.73 -16.31 7.36
N PHE A 247 13.89 -17.20 7.89
CA PHE A 247 14.12 -17.89 9.17
C PHE A 247 14.51 -19.36 8.97
N ASP A 248 15.47 -19.85 9.75
CA ASP A 248 15.80 -21.28 9.77
C ASP A 248 14.71 -22.02 10.57
N PHE A 249 14.20 -23.12 10.01
CA PHE A 249 13.22 -23.97 10.70
C PHE A 249 13.73 -24.51 12.03
N ASN A 250 15.04 -24.71 12.22
CA ASN A 250 15.59 -25.15 13.50
C ASN A 250 15.28 -24.18 14.66
N ASP A 251 15.04 -22.91 14.34
CA ASP A 251 14.71 -21.85 15.29
C ASP A 251 13.19 -21.61 15.45
N HIS A 252 12.33 -22.43 14.84
CA HIS A 252 10.89 -22.13 14.71
C HIS A 252 10.19 -21.83 16.04
N ARG A 253 10.46 -22.58 17.11
CA ARG A 253 9.80 -22.38 18.42
C ARG A 253 10.16 -21.03 19.02
N ARG A 254 11.45 -20.66 18.96
CA ARG A 254 11.95 -19.39 19.48
C ARG A 254 11.34 -18.23 18.72
N VAL A 255 11.34 -18.30 17.39
CA VAL A 255 10.81 -17.24 16.53
C VAL A 255 9.30 -17.10 16.71
N LEU A 256 8.55 -18.20 16.68
CA LEU A 256 7.09 -18.18 16.88
C LEU A 256 6.72 -17.64 18.26
N ARG A 257 7.44 -18.03 19.31
CA ARG A 257 7.23 -17.50 20.66
C ARG A 257 7.37 -15.98 20.69
N ASN A 258 8.45 -15.45 20.14
CA ASN A 258 8.68 -14.00 20.10
C ASN A 258 7.55 -13.28 19.34
N VAL A 259 7.12 -13.83 18.20
CA VAL A 259 6.03 -13.25 17.40
C VAL A 259 4.70 -13.27 18.14
N ILE A 260 4.39 -14.34 18.87
CA ILE A 260 3.10 -14.52 19.57
C ILE A 260 3.06 -13.76 20.89
N GLU A 261 4.15 -13.76 21.66
CA GLU A 261 4.18 -13.23 23.03
C GLU A 261 4.65 -11.77 23.11
N GLU A 262 5.75 -11.44 22.42
CA GLU A 262 6.32 -10.09 22.47
C GLU A 262 5.59 -9.17 21.48
N GLY A 263 5.15 -9.71 20.34
CA GLY A 263 4.33 -9.04 19.32
C GLY A 263 5.00 -7.88 18.56
N GLY A 264 6.09 -7.32 19.08
CA GLY A 264 6.91 -6.31 18.44
C GLY A 264 7.79 -6.93 17.35
N VAL A 265 7.30 -6.93 16.12
CA VAL A 265 8.01 -7.47 14.95
C VAL A 265 8.39 -6.36 13.97
N ARG A 266 9.46 -6.54 13.20
CA ARG A 266 9.69 -5.70 12.02
C ARG A 266 9.03 -6.36 10.82
N ILE A 267 8.38 -5.56 9.97
CA ILE A 267 7.67 -6.05 8.78
C ILE A 267 8.25 -5.35 7.56
N ASN A 268 8.44 -6.13 6.50
CA ASN A 268 8.69 -5.62 5.17
C ASN A 268 7.39 -5.65 4.37
N VAL A 269 6.90 -4.47 4.01
CA VAL A 269 5.71 -4.26 3.19
C VAL A 269 6.09 -4.43 1.72
N ARG A 270 5.80 -5.61 1.16
CA ARG A 270 6.13 -5.93 -0.23
C ARG A 270 4.97 -5.57 -1.14
N MET A 271 5.22 -4.70 -2.12
CA MET A 271 4.23 -4.40 -3.15
C MET A 271 3.85 -5.64 -3.94
N ARG A 272 2.62 -5.67 -4.44
CA ARG A 272 2.15 -6.61 -5.45
C ARG A 272 1.69 -5.85 -6.70
N LEU A 273 1.67 -6.50 -7.85
CA LEU A 273 1.02 -6.01 -9.05
C LEU A 273 -0.41 -6.49 -9.08
N ASN A 274 -1.34 -5.60 -9.44
CA ASN A 274 -2.66 -5.96 -9.89
C ASN A 274 -2.64 -6.05 -11.42
N CYS A 275 -2.91 -7.22 -11.96
CA CYS A 275 -2.84 -7.52 -13.38
C CYS A 275 -4.23 -7.91 -13.90
N SER A 276 -4.81 -7.09 -14.75
CA SER A 276 -6.17 -7.24 -15.26
C SER A 276 -6.18 -7.49 -16.77
N ILE A 277 -6.88 -8.53 -17.22
CA ILE A 277 -6.98 -8.89 -18.65
C ILE A 277 -8.26 -8.28 -19.24
N TYR A 278 -8.11 -7.54 -20.33
CA TYR A 278 -9.19 -6.99 -21.14
C TYR A 278 -9.21 -7.71 -22.48
N ARG A 279 -10.32 -8.39 -22.76
CA ARG A 279 -10.51 -9.16 -23.99
C ARG A 279 -11.12 -8.28 -25.06
N ASN A 280 -10.52 -8.26 -26.25
CA ASN A 280 -11.08 -7.50 -27.37
C ASN A 280 -11.87 -8.43 -28.30
N ASN A 281 -13.17 -8.55 -28.05
CA ASN A 281 -14.07 -9.40 -28.85
C ASN A 281 -14.55 -8.74 -30.16
N LYS A 282 -14.08 -7.53 -30.52
CA LYS A 282 -14.53 -6.84 -31.75
C LYS A 282 -13.79 -7.35 -32.98
N LYS A 283 -14.23 -8.50 -33.52
CA LYS A 283 -13.81 -8.99 -34.85
C LYS A 283 -14.49 -8.27 -36.04
N GLU A 284 -15.38 -7.30 -35.84
CA GLU A 284 -16.26 -6.83 -36.93
C GLU A 284 -16.21 -5.35 -37.35
N ASN A 285 -15.60 -4.42 -36.60
CA ASN A 285 -15.60 -3.01 -37.01
C ASN A 285 -14.19 -2.48 -37.29
N LYS A 286 -13.72 -2.68 -38.53
CA LYS A 286 -12.41 -2.25 -39.08
C LYS A 286 -12.21 -0.73 -39.20
N SER A 287 -13.02 0.09 -38.53
CA SER A 287 -13.10 1.54 -38.76
C SER A 287 -13.03 2.40 -37.49
N GLN A 288 -12.66 1.82 -36.34
CA GLN A 288 -12.29 2.61 -35.16
C GLN A 288 -10.82 2.32 -34.78
N PRO A 289 -10.05 3.35 -34.35
CA PRO A 289 -8.71 3.14 -33.81
C PRO A 289 -8.78 2.22 -32.59
N ASP A 290 -7.64 1.62 -32.24
CA ASP A 290 -7.38 0.66 -31.13
C ASP A 290 -7.71 1.22 -29.73
N ASN A 291 -8.92 1.74 -29.53
CA ASN A 291 -9.41 2.24 -28.26
C ASN A 291 -10.09 1.08 -27.54
N ILE A 292 -9.30 0.40 -26.71
CA ILE A 292 -9.80 -0.51 -25.69
C ILE A 292 -10.74 0.30 -24.79
N ASP A 293 -11.97 -0.18 -24.60
CA ASP A 293 -12.88 0.44 -23.65
C ASP A 293 -12.47 0.07 -22.22
N PHE A 294 -11.58 0.87 -21.63
CA PHE A 294 -11.16 0.72 -20.24
C PHE A 294 -12.30 0.98 -19.23
N ASN A 295 -13.50 1.36 -19.68
CA ASN A 295 -14.69 1.42 -18.83
C ASN A 295 -15.41 0.08 -18.72
N SER A 296 -15.03 -0.93 -19.53
CA SER A 296 -15.53 -2.30 -19.37
C SER A 296 -14.89 -2.98 -18.18
N GLU A 297 -15.59 -3.93 -17.54
CA GLU A 297 -14.98 -4.72 -16.47
C GLU A 297 -13.91 -5.67 -17.04
N PRO A 298 -12.78 -5.85 -16.34
CA PRO A 298 -11.77 -6.81 -16.77
C PRO A 298 -12.33 -8.24 -16.72
N SER A 299 -11.95 -9.05 -17.71
CA SER A 299 -12.35 -10.47 -17.77
C SER A 299 -11.84 -11.24 -16.56
N GLU A 300 -10.60 -10.98 -16.17
CA GLU A 300 -9.90 -11.64 -15.07
C GLU A 300 -8.94 -10.64 -14.43
N SER A 301 -8.68 -10.76 -13.13
CA SER A 301 -7.69 -9.95 -12.41
C SER A 301 -6.97 -10.76 -11.36
N PHE A 302 -5.65 -10.58 -11.27
CA PHE A 302 -4.78 -11.33 -10.37
C PHE A 302 -3.79 -10.41 -9.64
N GLN A 303 -3.56 -10.72 -8.37
CA GLN A 303 -2.49 -10.15 -7.56
C GLN A 303 -1.21 -10.98 -7.68
N VAL A 304 -0.09 -10.32 -7.93
CA VAL A 304 1.19 -10.94 -8.26
C VAL A 304 2.29 -10.35 -7.38
N LEU A 305 3.06 -11.19 -6.70
CA LEU A 305 4.13 -10.75 -5.81
C LEU A 305 5.44 -10.50 -6.56
N ASN A 306 5.85 -11.41 -7.43
CA ASN A 306 7.11 -11.31 -8.15
C ASN A 306 6.89 -10.69 -9.53
N GLU A 307 6.28 -11.44 -10.45
CA GLU A 307 6.16 -10.99 -11.84
C GLU A 307 4.97 -11.55 -12.61
N LEU A 308 4.47 -10.72 -13.52
CA LEU A 308 3.72 -11.14 -14.68
C LEU A 308 4.71 -11.27 -15.84
N TYR A 309 4.69 -12.40 -16.55
CA TYR A 309 5.43 -12.51 -17.79
C TYR A 309 4.52 -12.93 -18.93
N ILE A 310 4.80 -12.38 -20.11
CA ILE A 310 4.12 -12.68 -21.36
C ILE A 310 5.15 -13.35 -22.26
N ASP A 311 4.80 -14.47 -22.90
CA ASP A 311 5.70 -15.20 -23.81
C ASP A 311 4.98 -15.69 -25.07
N ARG A 312 5.77 -16.02 -26.10
CA ARG A 312 5.29 -16.50 -27.41
C ARG A 312 4.69 -17.91 -27.42
N GLY A 313 4.73 -18.64 -26.29
CA GLY A 313 4.32 -20.03 -26.21
C GLY A 313 5.24 -20.96 -27.02
N ASP A 314 4.63 -21.91 -27.72
CA ASP A 314 5.27 -22.87 -28.60
C ASP A 314 5.55 -22.31 -30.00
N ALA A 315 5.06 -21.12 -30.32
CA ALA A 315 5.21 -20.53 -31.64
C ALA A 315 6.67 -20.16 -31.94
N GLY A 316 7.18 -20.49 -33.13
CA GLY A 316 8.57 -20.19 -33.53
C GLY A 316 8.81 -18.72 -33.92
N ASN A 317 7.76 -17.94 -34.13
CA ASN A 317 7.86 -16.50 -34.43
C ASN A 317 7.94 -15.68 -33.14
N MET A 318 8.55 -14.50 -33.20
CA MET A 318 8.54 -13.56 -32.08
C MET A 318 7.15 -12.97 -31.85
N LEU A 319 6.84 -12.67 -30.59
CA LEU A 319 5.61 -12.00 -30.19
C LEU A 319 5.81 -10.48 -30.31
N GLU A 320 4.86 -9.80 -30.96
CA GLU A 320 4.77 -8.35 -30.95
C GLU A 320 3.89 -7.90 -29.76
N MET A 321 4.37 -6.93 -29.00
CA MET A 321 3.64 -6.32 -27.88
C MET A 321 3.76 -4.81 -27.94
N ILE A 322 2.65 -4.09 -27.76
CA ILE A 322 2.64 -2.63 -27.62
C ILE A 322 2.56 -2.28 -26.14
N LEU A 323 3.55 -1.52 -25.67
CA LEU A 323 3.65 -1.04 -24.30
C LEU A 323 3.21 0.42 -24.22
N CYS A 324 2.18 0.70 -23.41
CA CYS A 324 1.75 2.05 -23.08
C CYS A 324 1.81 2.31 -21.57
N MET A 325 2.07 3.55 -21.19
CA MET A 325 2.06 4.02 -19.80
C MET A 325 1.15 5.24 -19.69
N ASP A 326 0.21 5.20 -18.75
CA ASP A 326 -0.82 6.22 -18.53
C ASP A 326 -1.55 6.62 -19.84
N GLY A 327 -1.75 5.65 -20.74
CA GLY A 327 -2.41 5.86 -22.04
C GLY A 327 -1.50 6.32 -23.18
N CYS A 328 -0.24 6.66 -22.91
CA CYS A 328 0.74 7.02 -23.95
C CYS A 328 1.56 5.80 -24.37
N GLN A 329 1.61 5.50 -25.68
CA GLN A 329 2.47 4.43 -26.20
C GLN A 329 3.94 4.81 -26.02
N ILE A 330 4.70 3.94 -25.34
CA ILE A 330 6.14 4.09 -25.13
C ILE A 330 6.87 3.47 -26.31
N THR A 331 6.61 2.20 -26.60
CA THR A 331 7.33 1.43 -27.63
C THR A 331 6.55 0.18 -28.02
N SER A 332 6.88 -0.36 -29.19
CA SER A 332 6.54 -1.73 -29.58
C SER A 332 7.76 -2.64 -29.34
N ILE A 333 7.52 -3.84 -28.82
CA ILE A 333 8.55 -4.82 -28.47
C ILE A 333 8.30 -6.08 -29.29
N TRP A 334 9.32 -6.52 -30.04
CA TRP A 334 9.37 -7.83 -30.66
C TRP A 334 10.38 -8.68 -29.90
N ALA A 335 9.91 -9.73 -29.25
CA ALA A 335 10.70 -10.52 -28.31
C ALA A 335 10.12 -11.94 -28.16
N ASP A 336 10.89 -12.82 -27.50
CA ASP A 336 10.33 -14.08 -27.00
C ASP A 336 9.29 -13.83 -25.91
N GLY A 337 9.42 -12.71 -25.19
CA GLY A 337 8.47 -12.29 -24.16
C GLY A 337 8.83 -10.98 -23.47
N LEU A 338 8.03 -10.62 -22.46
CA LEU A 338 8.18 -9.43 -21.64
C LEU A 338 7.82 -9.76 -20.18
N ILE A 339 8.66 -9.33 -19.24
CA ILE A 339 8.44 -9.49 -17.81
C ILE A 339 8.10 -8.13 -17.20
N MET A 340 7.04 -8.09 -16.42
CA MET A 340 6.63 -7.00 -15.56
C MET A 340 6.78 -7.47 -14.10
N ALA A 341 7.83 -7.02 -13.43
CA ALA A 341 8.17 -7.49 -12.08
C ALA A 341 8.05 -6.38 -11.03
N THR A 342 7.77 -6.75 -9.79
CA THR A 342 7.93 -5.89 -8.62
C THR A 342 9.42 -5.81 -8.21
N SER A 343 9.73 -4.92 -7.28
CA SER A 343 11.04 -4.93 -6.60
C SER A 343 11.37 -6.27 -5.93
N THR A 344 10.36 -6.97 -5.41
CA THR A 344 10.52 -8.33 -4.87
C THR A 344 10.88 -9.33 -5.97
N GLY A 345 10.20 -9.27 -7.12
CA GLY A 345 10.49 -10.10 -8.28
C GLY A 345 11.80 -9.78 -9.01
N SER A 346 12.50 -8.71 -8.61
CA SER A 346 13.80 -8.34 -9.19
C SER A 346 14.89 -9.40 -9.00
N THR A 347 14.74 -10.28 -8.01
CA THR A 347 15.65 -11.41 -7.72
C THR A 347 15.18 -12.73 -8.32
N ALA A 348 14.03 -12.75 -9.01
CA ALA A 348 13.40 -13.94 -9.58
C ALA A 348 13.64 -14.01 -11.10
N TYR A 349 12.59 -14.20 -11.91
CA TYR A 349 12.76 -14.41 -13.35
C TYR A 349 13.33 -13.16 -14.06
N SER A 350 12.99 -11.97 -13.56
CA SER A 350 13.52 -10.71 -14.08
C SER A 350 15.06 -10.67 -14.03
N LEU A 351 15.69 -11.16 -12.95
CA LEU A 351 17.15 -11.21 -12.83
C LEU A 351 17.77 -12.08 -13.92
N SER A 352 17.20 -13.27 -14.14
CA SER A 352 17.67 -14.22 -15.14
C SER A 352 17.55 -13.68 -16.57
N ALA A 353 16.54 -12.84 -16.83
CA ALA A 353 16.36 -12.16 -18.11
C ALA A 353 17.23 -10.89 -18.28
N GLY A 354 18.10 -10.58 -17.31
CA GLY A 354 19.02 -9.45 -17.34
C GLY A 354 18.50 -8.17 -16.68
N GLY A 355 17.39 -8.25 -15.93
CA GLY A 355 16.87 -7.17 -15.09
C GLY A 355 17.83 -6.81 -13.94
N SER A 356 17.64 -5.61 -13.37
CA SER A 356 18.45 -5.13 -12.25
C SER A 356 17.89 -5.58 -10.90
N LEU A 357 18.78 -5.77 -9.92
CA LEU A 357 18.40 -5.98 -8.52
C LEU A 357 17.82 -4.69 -7.93
N VAL A 358 16.66 -4.79 -7.29
CA VAL A 358 15.97 -3.66 -6.65
C VAL A 358 15.61 -4.04 -5.22
N HIS A 359 15.89 -3.14 -4.28
CA HIS A 359 15.55 -3.35 -2.87
C HIS A 359 14.02 -3.44 -2.69
N PRO A 360 13.48 -4.41 -1.90
CA PRO A 360 12.03 -4.67 -1.80
C PRO A 360 11.21 -3.49 -1.28
N GLU A 361 11.80 -2.58 -0.50
CA GLU A 361 11.11 -1.36 -0.03
C GLU A 361 10.92 -0.31 -1.13
N GLN A 362 11.55 -0.46 -2.30
CA GLN A 362 11.31 0.46 -3.40
C GLN A 362 9.98 0.15 -4.09
N ASN A 363 9.15 1.18 -4.26
CA ASN A 363 7.90 1.06 -5.01
C ASN A 363 8.16 1.29 -6.51
N SER A 364 8.51 0.21 -7.20
CA SER A 364 8.97 0.22 -8.58
C SER A 364 8.41 -0.95 -9.37
N ILE A 365 8.11 -0.70 -10.65
CA ILE A 365 7.79 -1.74 -11.62
C ILE A 365 8.99 -1.89 -12.57
N LEU A 366 9.48 -3.11 -12.71
CA LEU A 366 10.56 -3.49 -13.60
C LEU A 366 9.96 -4.01 -14.91
N ILE A 367 10.50 -3.56 -16.03
CA ILE A 367 10.13 -3.98 -17.38
C ILE A 367 11.36 -4.64 -18.01
N THR A 368 11.33 -5.95 -18.18
CA THR A 368 12.48 -6.74 -18.66
C THR A 368 12.07 -7.56 -19.88
N PRO A 369 12.49 -7.18 -21.10
CA PRO A 369 12.21 -7.97 -22.30
C PRO A 369 13.03 -9.27 -22.31
N ILE A 370 12.43 -10.36 -22.81
CA ILE A 370 13.09 -11.67 -22.95
C ILE A 370 13.56 -11.84 -24.39
N ALA A 371 14.88 -11.89 -24.60
CA ALA A 371 15.50 -12.03 -25.92
C ALA A 371 14.88 -11.09 -26.99
N PRO A 372 14.88 -9.76 -26.78
CA PRO A 372 14.31 -8.82 -27.75
C PRO A 372 15.12 -8.79 -29.05
N HIS A 373 14.43 -8.68 -30.18
CA HIS A 373 15.05 -8.54 -31.49
C HIS A 373 15.84 -7.23 -31.62
N THR A 374 15.37 -6.18 -30.97
CA THR A 374 15.98 -4.85 -31.01
C THR A 374 17.19 -4.78 -30.08
N LEU A 375 18.37 -4.53 -30.63
CA LEU A 375 19.64 -4.47 -29.86
C LEU A 375 19.68 -3.36 -28.79
N THR A 376 18.84 -2.34 -28.92
CA THR A 376 18.71 -1.23 -27.97
C THR A 376 17.67 -1.47 -26.88
N ALA A 377 16.92 -2.58 -26.92
CA ALA A 377 16.01 -2.93 -25.85
C ALA A 377 16.80 -3.20 -24.57
N ARG A 378 16.51 -2.42 -23.53
CA ARG A 378 17.14 -2.51 -22.21
C ARG A 378 16.05 -2.63 -21.15
N PRO A 379 16.32 -3.33 -20.04
CA PRO A 379 15.43 -3.31 -18.90
C PRO A 379 15.20 -1.89 -18.40
N MET A 380 13.97 -1.60 -17.96
CA MET A 380 13.59 -0.29 -17.42
C MET A 380 13.01 -0.46 -16.02
N ILE A 381 13.27 0.51 -15.15
CA ILE A 381 12.63 0.62 -13.84
C ILE A 381 11.79 1.89 -13.87
N ILE A 382 10.50 1.76 -13.57
CA ILE A 382 9.58 2.89 -13.54
C ILE A 382 8.89 3.00 -12.16
N PRO A 383 8.33 4.17 -11.81
CA PRO A 383 7.62 4.33 -10.55
C PRO A 383 6.40 3.40 -10.45
N GLY A 384 6.23 2.73 -9.32
CA GLY A 384 5.20 1.68 -9.20
C GLY A 384 3.75 2.17 -9.18
N PHE A 385 3.51 3.47 -9.01
CA PHE A 385 2.16 4.06 -9.10
C PHE A 385 1.65 4.24 -10.54
N LYS A 386 2.48 3.99 -11.55
CA LYS A 386 2.12 4.15 -12.97
C LYS A 386 1.21 3.02 -13.45
N LYS A 387 0.25 3.37 -14.33
CA LYS A 387 -0.60 2.39 -15.01
C LYS A 387 0.08 1.99 -16.31
N ILE A 388 0.30 0.70 -16.51
CA ILE A 388 0.95 0.17 -17.70
C ILE A 388 -0.07 -0.71 -18.43
N SER A 389 -0.16 -0.59 -19.74
CA SER A 389 -0.95 -1.50 -20.57
C SER A 389 -0.07 -2.16 -21.62
N ILE A 390 -0.21 -3.47 -21.76
CA ILE A 390 0.50 -4.28 -22.74
C ILE A 390 -0.54 -4.96 -23.62
N SER A 391 -0.55 -4.61 -24.91
CA SER A 391 -1.48 -5.21 -25.87
C SER A 391 -0.74 -6.09 -26.86
N VAL A 392 -1.39 -7.18 -27.28
CA VAL A 392 -0.95 -7.98 -28.43
C VAL A 392 -1.67 -7.39 -29.65
N PRO A 393 -1.02 -6.62 -30.54
CA PRO A 393 -1.72 -5.96 -31.63
C PRO A 393 -2.22 -6.95 -32.68
N PHE A 394 -3.22 -6.55 -33.47
CA PHE A 394 -3.70 -7.35 -34.62
C PHE A 394 -2.65 -7.55 -35.72
N THR A 395 -1.58 -6.75 -35.71
CA THR A 395 -0.41 -6.92 -36.60
C THR A 395 0.50 -8.06 -36.16
N SER A 396 0.40 -8.52 -34.92
CA SER A 396 1.18 -9.65 -34.43
C SER A 396 0.83 -10.91 -35.22
N ARG A 397 1.84 -11.67 -35.62
CA ARG A 397 1.67 -12.93 -36.35
C ARG A 397 1.16 -14.06 -35.47
N ILE A 398 1.29 -13.92 -34.16
CA ILE A 398 1.00 -14.96 -33.18
C ILE A 398 0.26 -14.37 -31.97
N SER A 399 -0.51 -15.22 -31.31
CA SER A 399 -1.03 -14.96 -29.96
C SER A 399 0.07 -15.07 -28.91
N GLY A 400 -0.17 -14.49 -27.74
CA GLY A 400 0.72 -14.61 -26.59
C GLY A 400 0.16 -15.52 -25.50
N TRP A 401 0.97 -15.81 -24.51
CA TRP A 401 0.55 -16.41 -23.24
C TRP A 401 1.00 -15.53 -22.10
N VAL A 402 0.18 -15.38 -21.07
CA VAL A 402 0.53 -14.68 -19.84
C VAL A 402 0.55 -15.66 -18.67
N SER A 403 1.46 -15.46 -17.74
CA SER A 403 1.50 -16.16 -16.46
C SER A 403 1.79 -15.20 -15.32
N PHE A 404 1.28 -15.54 -14.14
CA PHE A 404 1.28 -14.72 -12.93
C PHE A 404 2.02 -15.50 -11.82
N ASP A 405 3.20 -15.03 -11.38
CA ASP A 405 4.07 -15.74 -10.43
C ASP A 405 4.35 -17.21 -10.82
N GLY A 406 4.49 -17.48 -12.13
CA GLY A 406 4.68 -18.83 -12.66
C GLY A 406 3.42 -19.72 -12.61
N ARG A 407 2.24 -19.13 -12.41
CA ARG A 407 0.94 -19.81 -12.32
C ARG A 407 -0.07 -19.22 -13.30
N ASN A 408 -1.23 -19.87 -13.33
CA ASN A 408 -2.43 -19.49 -14.08
C ASN A 408 -2.10 -19.00 -15.49
N ARG A 409 -1.56 -19.92 -16.30
CA ARG A 409 -1.14 -19.60 -17.66
C ARG A 409 -2.37 -19.42 -18.54
N THR A 410 -2.56 -18.21 -19.04
CA THR A 410 -3.74 -17.80 -19.79
C THR A 410 -3.34 -17.35 -21.19
N SER A 411 -4.07 -17.79 -22.20
CA SER A 411 -3.84 -17.36 -23.59
C SER A 411 -4.25 -15.89 -23.78
N LEU A 412 -3.51 -15.14 -24.59
CA LEU A 412 -3.81 -13.78 -25.03
C LEU A 412 -4.03 -13.77 -26.54
N ALA A 413 -5.26 -13.47 -26.95
CA ALA A 413 -5.59 -13.34 -28.36
C ALA A 413 -5.07 -12.01 -28.94
N LEU A 414 -5.06 -11.92 -30.27
CA LEU A 414 -4.82 -10.65 -30.95
C LEU A 414 -5.88 -9.62 -30.56
N GLY A 415 -5.44 -8.42 -30.20
CA GLY A 415 -6.25 -7.33 -29.68
C GLY A 415 -6.41 -7.31 -28.16
N ASP A 416 -6.07 -8.40 -27.45
CA ASP A 416 -6.18 -8.45 -25.99
C ASP A 416 -5.14 -7.56 -25.33
N THR A 417 -5.51 -7.02 -24.16
CA THR A 417 -4.66 -6.11 -23.40
C THR A 417 -4.60 -6.51 -21.94
N ILE A 418 -3.41 -6.47 -21.36
CA ILE A 418 -3.20 -6.59 -19.93
C ILE A 418 -2.92 -5.19 -19.38
N VAL A 419 -3.63 -4.82 -18.32
CA VAL A 419 -3.36 -3.63 -17.52
C VAL A 419 -2.67 -4.04 -16.24
N VAL A 420 -1.53 -3.42 -15.96
CA VAL A 420 -0.72 -3.64 -14.75
C VAL A 420 -0.69 -2.34 -13.94
N THR A 421 -1.05 -2.43 -12.66
CA THR A 421 -0.96 -1.34 -11.68
C THR A 421 -0.35 -1.87 -10.39
N ALA A 422 0.15 -0.99 -9.51
CA ALA A 422 0.38 -1.39 -8.12
C ALA A 422 -0.93 -1.86 -7.48
N SER A 423 -0.85 -2.93 -6.69
CA SER A 423 -1.94 -3.44 -5.88
C SER A 423 -2.14 -2.57 -4.65
N THR A 424 -3.39 -2.42 -4.22
CA THR A 424 -3.75 -1.83 -2.91
C THR A 424 -3.57 -2.82 -1.76
N TYR A 425 -3.25 -4.09 -2.05
CA TYR A 425 -3.12 -5.16 -1.07
C TYR A 425 -1.67 -5.67 -1.05
N PRO A 426 -0.76 -5.05 -0.27
CA PRO A 426 0.62 -5.53 -0.17
C PRO A 426 0.72 -6.85 0.60
N LEU A 427 1.85 -7.54 0.47
CA LEU A 427 2.20 -8.68 1.31
C LEU A 427 3.07 -8.21 2.47
N LEU A 428 2.61 -8.45 3.69
CA LEU A 428 3.35 -8.16 4.92
C LEU A 428 4.19 -9.38 5.28
N SER A 429 5.52 -9.30 5.17
CA SER A 429 6.39 -10.39 5.66
C SER A 429 7.22 -9.95 6.83
N ILE A 430 7.21 -10.80 7.87
CA ILE A 430 7.94 -10.59 9.10
C ILE A 430 9.43 -10.74 8.81
N CYS A 431 10.20 -9.74 9.26
CA CYS A 431 11.65 -9.71 9.14
C CYS A 431 12.30 -10.43 10.31
N ARG A 432 13.49 -10.98 10.06
CA ARG A 432 14.34 -11.51 11.12
C ARG A 432 15.00 -10.38 11.89
N LYS A 433 15.46 -9.34 11.19
CA LYS A 433 16.01 -8.14 11.83
C LYS A 433 15.42 -6.86 11.25
N ASP A 434 15.65 -6.56 9.98
CA ASP A 434 15.03 -5.45 9.24
C ASP A 434 15.05 -5.74 7.73
N PRO A 435 14.23 -5.03 6.94
CA PRO A 435 14.18 -5.19 5.50
C PRO A 435 15.56 -5.08 4.82
N TYR A 436 16.42 -4.17 5.29
CA TYR A 436 17.73 -3.90 4.71
C TYR A 436 18.71 -5.06 4.94
N GLU A 437 19.00 -5.39 6.20
CA GLU A 437 19.96 -6.45 6.53
C GLU A 437 19.53 -7.81 5.98
N ASP A 438 18.23 -8.12 6.02
CA ASP A 438 17.73 -9.39 5.52
C ASP A 438 17.87 -9.48 3.99
N TRP A 439 17.70 -8.38 3.24
CA TRP A 439 17.92 -8.37 1.79
C TRP A 439 19.41 -8.51 1.42
N PHE A 440 20.31 -7.74 2.04
CA PHE A 440 21.75 -7.86 1.78
C PHE A 440 22.32 -9.21 2.20
N ARG A 441 21.80 -9.80 3.27
CA ARG A 441 22.12 -11.18 3.65
C ARG A 441 21.71 -12.14 2.53
N GLY A 442 20.52 -11.99 1.96
CA GLY A 442 20.08 -12.76 0.79
C GLY A 442 21.04 -12.64 -0.38
N LEU A 443 21.44 -11.42 -0.75
CA LEU A 443 22.42 -11.21 -1.83
C LEU A 443 23.78 -11.87 -1.54
N SER A 444 24.27 -11.75 -0.32
CA SER A 444 25.55 -12.35 0.06
C SER A 444 25.50 -13.88 0.10
N GLN A 445 24.42 -14.47 0.61
CA GLN A 445 24.33 -15.92 0.84
C GLN A 445 23.81 -16.70 -0.39
N ILE A 446 22.96 -16.07 -1.21
CA ILE A 446 22.33 -16.71 -2.38
C ILE A 446 23.13 -16.42 -3.65
N LEU A 447 23.52 -15.17 -3.88
CA LEU A 447 24.24 -14.76 -5.10
C LEU A 447 25.76 -14.73 -4.94
N ASN A 448 26.29 -15.00 -3.74
CA ASN A 448 27.71 -14.80 -3.41
C ASN A 448 28.22 -13.42 -3.86
N TRP A 449 27.38 -12.40 -3.68
CA TRP A 449 27.57 -11.12 -4.34
C TRP A 449 28.90 -10.48 -3.97
N ASN A 450 29.73 -10.21 -4.99
CA ASN A 450 31.06 -9.61 -4.85
C ASN A 450 32.02 -10.33 -3.90
N HIS A 451 31.84 -11.63 -3.65
CA HIS A 451 32.78 -12.40 -2.85
C HIS A 451 34.12 -12.56 -3.61
N ARG A 452 35.06 -11.64 -3.37
CA ARG A 452 36.43 -11.67 -3.90
C ARG A 452 37.41 -12.14 -2.85
N ILE A 453 38.33 -13.01 -3.26
CA ILE A 453 39.54 -13.32 -2.47
C ILE A 453 40.36 -12.02 -2.39
N PRO A 454 40.72 -11.51 -1.19
CA PRO A 454 41.55 -10.32 -1.05
C PRO A 454 42.86 -10.51 -1.82
N GLN A 455 43.16 -9.60 -2.74
CA GLN A 455 44.45 -9.59 -3.40
C GLN A 455 45.51 -9.12 -2.41
N ARG A 456 46.65 -9.81 -2.33
CA ARG A 456 47.77 -9.33 -1.52
C ARG A 456 48.21 -7.98 -2.09
N PRO A 457 48.50 -6.97 -1.24
CA PRO A 457 49.09 -5.73 -1.71
C PRO A 457 50.36 -6.06 -2.49
N THR A 458 50.54 -5.37 -3.61
CA THR A 458 51.68 -5.54 -4.53
C THR A 458 52.98 -5.08 -3.89
#